data_AF-A0A3D3M245-F1
#
_entry.id   AF-A0A3D3M245-F1
#
_cell.length_a   1.000
_cell.length_b   1.000
_cell.length_c   1.000
_cell.angle_alpha   90.00
_cell.angle_beta   90.00
_cell.angle_gamma   90.00
#
_symmetry.space_group_name_H-M   'P 1'
#
loop_
_entity.id
_entity.type
_entity.pdbx_description
1 polymer ?
#
loop_
_entity_poly.entity_id
_entity_poly.type
_entity_poly.pdbx_seq_one_letter_code
_entity_poly.pdbx_strand_id
1 'polypeptide(L)'
;MSLRNMNIAPRALLGFALIGALMLALGIFALTQMSKIREAGQSIEQVTVPSIKALDQINLLTLRLRTLSYRLMINREADVVENSYSQLTERNNQIDAARKIYEPLIAADEERAVYNQFVQVLGQYRQLENRMVELSRSNNLPAIRELINRDLLQTMEQITTAMDKLVKINTEQTRDINHAAAEQYSTAFTLVIALLVAATVLTFFCAILLTRSIVKPMNEVLGVAEQIAAGNLTHSIRPEGSDEAARLQQAMAKMQEQLRDTLQQISGSATQLASAAEELNSVTEESARGLQQQNNEIEQAATAVTEMTSAVEEVARNAVSTSEASAEATRSATDGRDLVLETVSAIERMSNDVQSTSVLVGNLAEQSRD
;
A
#
# COMPACT_ATOMS: atom_id res chain seq x y z
N MET A 1 -2.17 5.10 22.09
CA MET A 1 -3.32 4.94 21.18
C MET A 1 -2.86 4.14 19.98
N SER A 2 -3.57 3.06 19.63
CA SER A 2 -3.20 2.21 18.51
C SER A 2 -3.26 3.01 17.19
N LEU A 3 -2.14 3.11 16.48
CA LEU A 3 -2.09 3.73 15.13
C LEU A 3 -3.09 3.08 14.16
N ARG A 4 -3.59 1.88 14.46
CA ARG A 4 -4.59 1.10 13.70
C ARG A 4 -6.01 1.67 13.67
N ASN A 5 -6.25 2.83 14.28
CA ASN A 5 -7.56 3.51 14.19
C ASN A 5 -7.73 4.36 12.92
N MET A 6 -6.70 4.51 12.10
CA MET A 6 -6.72 5.36 10.91
C MET A 6 -6.31 4.56 9.67
N ASN A 7 -6.90 4.82 8.51
CA ASN A 7 -6.55 4.15 7.26
C ASN A 7 -5.05 4.25 6.92
N ILE A 8 -4.54 3.29 6.13
CA ILE A 8 -3.12 3.19 5.76
C ILE A 8 -2.65 4.45 5.03
N ALA A 9 -3.43 4.94 4.06
CA ALA A 9 -3.07 6.10 3.25
C ALA A 9 -2.86 7.40 4.06
N PRO A 10 -3.83 7.88 4.88
CA PRO A 10 -3.61 9.07 5.71
C PRO A 10 -2.50 8.87 6.76
N ARG A 11 -2.30 7.64 7.25
CA ARG A 11 -1.22 7.34 8.20
C ARG A 11 0.16 7.47 7.57
N ALA A 12 0.33 6.90 6.37
CA ALA A 12 1.55 7.04 5.59
C ALA A 12 1.78 8.51 5.20
N LEU A 13 0.73 9.21 4.76
CA LEU A 13 0.81 10.63 4.38
C LEU A 13 1.27 11.49 5.56
N LEU A 14 0.75 11.30 6.77
CA LEU A 14 1.23 12.02 7.96
C LEU A 14 2.72 11.76 8.24
N GLY A 15 3.17 10.51 8.11
CA GLY A 15 4.58 10.14 8.30
C GLY A 15 5.50 10.82 7.28
N PHE A 16 5.15 10.75 6.00
CA PHE A 16 5.92 11.39 4.93
C PHE A 16 5.84 12.92 4.97
N ALA A 17 4.67 13.48 5.28
CA ALA A 17 4.48 14.93 5.41
C ALA A 17 5.32 15.50 6.56
N LEU A 18 5.42 14.78 7.68
CA LEU A 18 6.23 15.20 8.83
C LEU A 18 7.74 15.18 8.50
N ILE A 19 8.22 14.14 7.79
CA ILE A 19 9.60 14.09 7.30
C ILE A 19 9.85 15.20 6.26
N GLY A 20 8.93 15.38 5.32
CA GLY A 20 9.02 16.40 4.28
C GLY A 20 9.01 17.83 4.84
N ALA A 21 8.16 18.11 5.82
CA ALA A 21 8.13 19.39 6.52
C ALA A 21 9.44 19.67 7.24
N LEU A 22 10.03 18.66 7.87
CA LEU A 22 11.31 18.79 8.56
C LEU A 22 12.47 19.00 7.57
N MET A 23 12.47 18.31 6.42
CA MET A 23 13.43 18.57 5.33
C MET A 23 13.29 19.99 4.76
N LEU A 24 12.06 20.47 4.56
CA LEU A 24 11.82 21.84 4.11
C LEU A 24 12.33 22.86 5.13
N ALA A 25 12.03 22.67 6.41
CA ALA A 25 12.53 23.52 7.48
C ALA A 25 14.07 23.55 7.51
N LEU A 26 14.71 22.39 7.37
CA LEU A 26 16.17 22.27 7.30
C LEU A 26 16.75 22.99 6.08
N GLY A 27 16.12 22.83 4.90
CA GLY A 27 16.52 23.52 3.68
C GLY A 27 16.41 25.04 3.79
N ILE A 28 15.28 25.55 4.30
CA ILE A 28 15.07 26.98 4.53
C ILE A 28 16.09 27.52 5.53
N PHE A 29 16.35 26.80 6.62
CA PHE A 29 17.33 27.18 7.62
C PHE A 29 18.75 27.26 7.02
N ALA A 30 19.17 26.23 6.29
CA ALA A 30 20.48 26.18 5.64
C ALA A 30 20.66 27.32 4.62
N LEU A 31 19.65 27.60 3.79
CA LEU A 31 19.67 28.70 2.82
C LEU A 31 19.77 30.07 3.51
N THR A 32 19.03 30.27 4.59
CA THR A 32 19.07 31.52 5.38
C THR A 32 20.43 31.71 6.04
N GLN A 33 21.08 30.64 6.47
CA GLN A 33 22.44 30.74 6.98
C GLN A 33 23.44 31.07 5.89
N MET A 34 23.31 30.44 4.71
CA MET A 34 24.19 30.68 3.58
C MET A 34 24.08 32.12 3.07
N SER A 35 22.89 32.74 3.13
CA SER A 35 22.72 34.15 2.78
C SER A 35 23.49 35.08 3.74
N LYS A 36 23.50 34.81 5.04
CA LYS A 36 24.29 35.60 6.02
C LYS A 36 25.80 35.54 5.76
N ILE A 37 26.31 34.36 5.41
CA ILE A 37 27.72 34.18 5.04
C ILE A 37 28.03 34.98 3.77
N ARG A 38 27.11 34.97 2.80
CA ARG A 38 27.23 35.77 1.58
C ARG A 38 27.23 37.27 1.86
N GLU A 39 26.36 37.77 2.72
CA GLU A 39 26.31 39.18 3.13
C GLU A 39 27.61 39.62 3.80
N ALA A 40 28.18 38.80 4.70
CA ALA A 40 29.48 39.07 5.31
C ALA A 40 30.60 39.13 4.26
N GLY A 41 30.61 38.20 3.30
CA GLY A 41 31.55 38.22 2.17
C GLY A 41 31.43 39.47 1.29
N GLN A 42 30.19 39.90 1.00
CA GLN A 42 29.92 41.12 0.24
C GLN A 42 30.37 42.37 0.99
N SER A 43 30.18 42.42 2.31
CA SER A 43 30.68 43.53 3.13
C SER A 43 32.20 43.64 3.07
N ILE A 44 32.93 42.51 3.10
CA ILE A 44 34.39 42.50 2.95
C ILE A 44 34.80 43.04 1.57
N GLU A 45 34.13 42.58 0.51
CA GLU A 45 34.43 42.97 -0.86
C GLU A 45 34.13 44.45 -1.15
N GLN A 46 33.00 44.95 -0.66
CA GLN A 46 32.47 46.27 -1.03
C GLN A 46 32.83 47.38 -0.03
N VAL A 47 33.14 47.03 1.22
CA VAL A 47 33.42 48.00 2.30
C VAL A 47 34.85 47.85 2.81
N THR A 48 35.22 46.68 3.32
CA THR A 48 36.52 46.48 3.99
C THR A 48 37.71 46.65 3.04
N VAL A 49 37.72 45.91 1.93
CA VAL A 49 38.86 45.91 1.00
C VAL A 49 39.07 47.30 0.37
N PRO A 50 38.04 48.01 -0.13
CA PRO A 50 38.19 49.37 -0.62
C PRO A 50 38.64 50.36 0.46
N SER A 51 38.16 50.23 1.70
CA SER A 51 38.56 51.09 2.81
C SER A 51 40.05 50.97 3.12
N ILE A 52 40.55 49.74 3.30
CA ILE A 52 41.98 49.48 3.56
C ILE A 52 42.84 49.98 2.40
N LYS A 53 42.45 49.72 1.15
CA LYS A 53 43.19 50.19 -0.03
C LYS A 53 43.23 51.72 -0.12
N ALA A 54 42.11 52.38 0.16
CA ALA A 54 42.04 53.84 0.13
C ALA A 54 42.90 54.47 1.23
N LEU A 55 42.84 53.93 2.46
CA LEU A 55 43.69 54.37 3.57
C LEU A 55 45.18 54.15 3.29
N ASP A 56 45.57 52.98 2.76
CA ASP A 56 46.95 52.70 2.37
C ASP A 56 47.43 53.66 1.27
N GLN A 57 46.59 53.93 0.28
CA GLN A 57 46.89 54.89 -0.77
C GLN A 57 47.08 56.30 -0.20
N ILE A 58 46.23 56.76 0.72
CA ILE A 58 46.39 58.06 1.40
C ILE A 58 47.72 58.09 2.16
N ASN A 59 48.04 57.05 2.94
CA ASN A 59 49.26 56.97 3.71
C ASN A 59 50.51 57.08 2.81
N LEU A 60 50.56 56.29 1.74
CA LEU A 60 51.64 56.32 0.75
C LEU A 60 51.77 57.68 0.05
N LEU A 61 50.65 58.31 -0.34
CA LEU A 61 50.67 59.60 -1.02
C LEU A 61 51.12 60.72 -0.09
N THR A 62 50.72 60.69 1.19
CA THR A 62 51.14 61.68 2.17
C THR A 62 52.65 61.60 2.42
N LEU A 63 53.21 60.38 2.52
CA LEU A 63 54.67 60.19 2.59
C LEU A 63 55.39 60.77 1.36
N ARG A 64 54.82 60.61 0.16
CA ARG A 64 55.36 61.22 -1.07
C ARG A 64 55.34 62.74 -1.05
N LEU A 65 54.30 63.38 -0.49
CA LEU A 65 54.27 64.84 -0.31
C LEU A 65 55.44 65.34 0.55
N ARG A 66 55.77 64.61 1.62
CA ARG A 66 56.93 64.94 2.46
C ARG A 66 58.25 64.78 1.69
N THR A 67 58.41 63.73 0.89
CA THR A 67 59.59 63.57 0.02
C THR A 67 59.73 64.73 -0.97
N LEU A 68 58.62 65.18 -1.57
CA LEU A 68 58.61 66.33 -2.48
C LEU A 68 58.96 67.65 -1.76
N SER A 69 58.52 67.80 -0.51
CA SER A 69 58.87 68.95 0.33
C SER A 69 60.39 69.03 0.56
N TYR A 70 61.05 67.90 0.87
CA TYR A 70 62.52 67.86 0.97
C TYR A 70 63.21 68.05 -0.39
N ARG A 71 62.64 67.54 -1.48
CA ARG A 71 63.16 67.73 -2.84
C ARG A 71 63.22 69.20 -3.22
N LEU A 72 62.15 69.94 -2.92
CA LEU A 72 62.07 71.38 -3.10
C LEU A 72 63.05 72.14 -2.22
N MET A 73 63.48 71.61 -1.07
CA MET A 73 64.52 72.23 -0.24
C MET A 73 65.91 72.09 -0.86
N ILE A 74 66.24 70.92 -1.41
CA ILE A 74 67.58 70.52 -1.84
C ILE A 74 67.88 70.90 -3.31
N ASN A 75 66.92 70.75 -4.21
CA ASN A 75 67.11 70.99 -5.65
C ASN A 75 66.50 72.33 -6.07
N ARG A 76 67.23 73.09 -6.89
CA ARG A 76 66.84 74.45 -7.31
C ARG A 76 66.88 74.69 -8.83
N GLU A 77 67.09 73.63 -9.61
CA GLU A 77 66.93 73.66 -11.07
C GLU A 77 65.47 73.92 -11.44
N ALA A 78 65.24 74.83 -12.40
CA ALA A 78 63.91 75.38 -12.68
C ALA A 78 62.90 74.31 -13.12
N ASP A 79 63.33 73.37 -13.95
CA ASP A 79 62.55 72.23 -14.43
C ASP A 79 62.22 71.24 -13.29
N VAL A 80 63.19 70.96 -12.40
CA VAL A 80 62.99 70.08 -11.24
C VAL A 80 62.02 70.69 -10.24
N VAL A 81 62.12 72.00 -9.99
CA VAL A 81 61.24 72.72 -9.08
C VAL A 81 59.82 72.78 -9.63
N GLU A 82 59.63 73.13 -10.90
CA GLU A 82 58.31 73.19 -11.52
C GLU A 82 57.65 71.80 -11.59
N ASN A 83 58.43 70.77 -11.93
CA ASN A 83 57.96 69.39 -11.87
C ASN A 83 57.51 68.99 -10.45
N SER A 84 58.25 69.43 -9.42
CA SER A 84 57.89 69.13 -8.03
C SER A 84 56.57 69.81 -7.62
N TYR A 85 56.29 71.04 -8.06
CA TYR A 85 54.99 71.69 -7.83
C TYR A 85 53.84 70.95 -8.50
N SER A 86 54.03 70.51 -9.75
CA SER A 86 53.05 69.69 -10.47
C SER A 86 52.81 68.37 -9.73
N GLN A 87 53.87 67.71 -9.25
CA GLN A 87 53.76 66.47 -8.48
C GLN A 87 53.03 66.66 -7.15
N LEU A 88 53.26 67.76 -6.41
CA LEU A 88 52.51 68.08 -5.19
C LEU A 88 51.01 68.21 -5.47
N THR A 89 50.65 68.96 -6.51
CA THR A 89 49.25 69.14 -6.94
C THR A 89 48.61 67.80 -7.28
N GLU A 90 49.30 66.99 -8.07
CA GLU A 90 48.83 65.66 -8.47
C GLU A 90 48.67 64.72 -7.27
N ARG A 91 49.64 64.69 -6.34
CA ARG A 91 49.51 63.88 -5.12
C ARG A 91 48.31 64.30 -4.28
N ASN A 92 48.05 65.61 -4.13
CA ASN A 92 46.87 66.11 -3.42
C ASN A 92 45.56 65.70 -4.08
N ASN A 93 45.47 65.79 -5.42
CA ASN A 93 44.30 65.33 -6.16
C ASN A 93 44.05 63.84 -5.95
N GLN A 94 45.11 63.02 -5.93
CA GLN A 94 45.00 61.59 -5.65
C GLN A 94 44.58 61.28 -4.21
N ILE A 95 45.03 62.08 -3.24
CA ILE A 95 44.55 61.98 -1.84
C ILE A 95 43.06 62.30 -1.78
N ASP A 96 42.59 63.34 -2.47
CA ASP A 96 41.17 63.69 -2.49
C ASP A 96 40.32 62.62 -3.20
N ALA A 97 40.84 61.99 -4.26
CA ALA A 97 40.19 60.86 -4.91
C ALA A 97 40.08 59.65 -3.97
N ALA A 98 41.16 59.28 -3.27
CA ALA A 98 41.14 58.18 -2.30
C ALA A 98 40.20 58.46 -1.12
N ARG A 99 40.17 59.70 -0.62
CA ARG A 99 39.23 60.13 0.43
C ARG A 99 37.77 59.99 0.01
N LYS A 100 37.43 60.36 -1.23
CA LYS A 100 36.06 60.19 -1.77
C LYS A 100 35.61 58.73 -1.84
N ILE A 101 36.56 57.79 -1.95
CA ILE A 101 36.26 56.35 -1.86
C ILE A 101 36.05 55.94 -0.41
N TYR A 102 36.90 56.39 0.51
CA TYR A 102 36.88 55.97 1.91
C TYR A 102 35.72 56.58 2.73
N GLU A 103 35.47 57.87 2.57
CA GLU A 103 34.49 58.63 3.37
C GLU A 103 33.07 58.02 3.44
N PRO A 104 32.47 57.54 2.33
CA PRO A 104 31.15 56.90 2.38
C PRO A 104 31.16 55.50 3.03
N LEU A 105 32.33 54.87 3.17
CA LEU A 105 32.47 53.51 3.72
C LEU A 105 32.59 53.50 5.26
N ILE A 106 32.86 54.66 5.86
CA ILE A 106 32.94 54.83 7.32
C ILE A 106 31.56 54.56 7.93
N ALA A 107 31.48 53.55 8.79
CA ALA A 107 30.23 53.14 9.41
C ALA A 107 30.15 53.50 10.91
N ALA A 108 31.28 53.57 11.61
CA ALA A 108 31.32 53.79 13.06
C ALA A 108 31.53 55.26 13.43
N ASP A 109 30.89 55.70 14.52
CA ASP A 109 31.01 57.08 15.04
C ASP A 109 32.44 57.42 15.46
N GLU A 110 33.16 56.46 16.06
CA GLU A 110 34.57 56.62 16.43
C GLU A 110 35.46 56.83 15.20
N GLU A 111 35.28 55.99 14.18
CA GLU A 111 36.00 56.10 12.91
C GLU A 111 35.72 57.44 12.22
N ARG A 112 34.46 57.89 12.24
CA ARG A 112 34.04 59.20 11.71
C ARG A 112 34.74 60.35 12.44
N ALA A 113 34.82 60.30 13.77
CA ALA A 113 35.48 61.33 14.56
C ALA A 113 36.98 61.43 14.21
N VAL A 114 37.67 60.28 14.11
CA VAL A 114 39.09 60.25 13.73
C VAL A 114 39.29 60.70 12.27
N TYR A 115 38.39 60.34 11.36
CA TYR A 115 38.44 60.81 9.97
C TYR A 115 38.29 62.33 9.88
N ASN A 116 37.34 62.91 10.62
CA ASN A 116 37.17 64.37 10.66
C ASN A 116 38.43 65.08 11.20
N GLN A 117 39.08 64.51 12.23
CA GLN A 117 40.35 65.01 12.72
C GLN A 117 41.44 64.94 11.63
N PHE A 118 41.55 63.81 10.92
CA PHE A 118 42.47 63.68 9.79
C PHE A 118 42.22 64.74 8.71
N VAL A 119 40.95 64.96 8.33
CA VAL A 119 40.58 65.96 7.31
C VAL A 119 40.98 67.37 7.74
N GLN A 120 40.77 67.72 9.01
CA GLN A 120 41.17 69.02 9.56
C GLN A 120 42.68 69.21 9.49
N VAL A 121 43.46 68.23 9.95
CA VAL A 121 44.93 68.29 9.95
C VAL A 121 45.49 68.29 8.52
N LEU A 122 44.90 67.51 7.60
CA LEU A 122 45.25 67.54 6.17
C LEU A 122 45.02 68.94 5.56
N GLY A 123 43.95 69.62 5.94
CA GLY A 123 43.69 71.00 5.54
C GLY A 123 44.78 71.96 6.03
N GLN A 124 45.22 71.82 7.29
CA GLN A 124 46.33 72.60 7.85
C GLN A 124 47.65 72.31 7.11
N TYR A 125 47.93 71.04 6.83
CA TYR A 125 49.12 70.63 6.07
C TYR A 125 49.15 71.28 4.69
N ARG A 126 48.03 71.29 3.97
CA ARG A 126 47.92 71.94 2.65
C ARG A 126 48.17 73.44 2.69
N GLN A 127 47.72 74.12 3.74
CA GLN A 127 48.02 75.56 3.91
C GLN A 127 49.53 75.79 4.09
N LEU A 128 50.19 74.96 4.89
CA LEU A 128 51.64 75.01 5.07
C LEU A 128 52.40 74.63 3.79
N GLU A 129 51.92 73.65 3.03
CA GLU A 129 52.48 73.26 1.74
C GLU A 129 52.39 74.41 0.71
N ASN A 130 51.25 75.11 0.62
CA ASN A 130 51.12 76.27 -0.25
C ASN A 130 52.09 77.39 0.14
N ARG A 131 52.24 77.67 1.45
CA ARG A 131 53.24 78.63 1.94
C ARG A 131 54.67 78.19 1.61
N MET A 132 54.96 76.89 1.67
CA MET A 132 56.25 76.34 1.26
C MET A 132 56.51 76.55 -0.23
N VAL A 133 55.50 76.37 -1.09
CA VAL A 133 55.58 76.67 -2.52
C VAL A 133 55.86 78.15 -2.78
N GLU A 134 55.18 79.06 -2.08
CA GLU A 134 55.42 80.52 -2.18
C GLU A 134 56.84 80.90 -1.77
N LEU A 135 57.31 80.38 -0.63
CA LEU A 135 58.68 80.60 -0.15
C LEU A 135 59.71 80.02 -1.14
N SER A 136 59.42 78.86 -1.73
CA SER A 136 60.25 78.23 -2.76
C SER A 136 60.33 79.07 -4.04
N ARG A 137 59.23 79.67 -4.49
CA ARG A 137 59.21 80.62 -5.62
C ARG A 137 60.04 81.88 -5.35
N SER A 138 60.05 82.37 -4.10
CA SER A 138 60.90 83.48 -3.67
C SER A 138 62.36 83.07 -3.34
N ASN A 139 62.71 81.79 -3.51
CA ASN A 139 64.01 81.20 -3.16
C ASN A 139 64.46 81.43 -1.70
N ASN A 140 63.50 81.52 -0.76
CA ASN A 140 63.79 81.75 0.66
C ASN A 140 64.07 80.42 1.39
N LEU A 141 65.28 79.88 1.18
CA LEU A 141 65.69 78.57 1.74
C LEU A 141 65.63 78.49 3.27
N PRO A 142 66.07 79.51 4.05
CA PRO A 142 66.00 79.46 5.51
C PRO A 142 64.57 79.29 6.02
N ALA A 143 63.62 80.05 5.45
CA ALA A 143 62.21 79.96 5.85
C ALA A 143 61.59 78.61 5.47
N ILE A 144 61.93 78.03 4.31
CA ILE A 144 61.50 76.68 3.91
C ILE A 144 62.03 75.63 4.89
N ARG A 145 63.31 75.74 5.29
CA ARG A 145 63.93 74.81 6.24
C ARG A 145 63.25 74.86 7.61
N GLU A 146 62.92 76.04 8.11
CA GLU A 146 62.20 76.20 9.37
C GLU A 146 60.80 75.58 9.28
N LEU A 147 60.05 75.94 8.23
CA LEU A 147 58.69 75.45 7.99
C LEU A 147 58.63 73.92 7.86
N ILE A 148 59.59 73.30 7.15
CA ILE A 148 59.68 71.84 7.00
C ILE A 148 59.98 71.15 8.33
N ASN A 149 60.96 71.66 9.09
CA ASN A 149 61.45 70.98 10.30
C ASN A 149 60.56 71.21 11.54
N ARG A 150 59.67 72.21 11.49
CA ARG A 150 58.73 72.49 12.59
C ARG A 150 57.30 72.18 12.17
N ASP A 151 56.66 73.10 11.44
CA ASP A 151 55.22 73.07 11.25
C ASP A 151 54.75 71.90 10.37
N LEU A 152 55.43 71.67 9.23
CA LEU A 152 55.10 70.54 8.34
C LEU A 152 55.42 69.20 9.00
N LEU A 153 56.52 69.09 9.75
CA LEU A 153 56.87 67.88 10.49
C LEU A 153 55.80 67.54 11.53
N GLN A 154 55.41 68.51 12.36
CA GLN A 154 54.41 68.35 13.41
C GLN A 154 53.03 67.98 12.82
N THR A 155 52.62 68.68 11.75
CA THR A 155 51.33 68.42 11.10
C THR A 155 51.33 67.04 10.43
N MET A 156 52.46 66.62 9.86
CA MET A 156 52.62 65.30 9.27
C MET A 156 52.54 64.19 10.32
N GLU A 157 53.15 64.37 11.50
CA GLU A 157 53.05 63.42 12.61
C GLU A 157 51.59 63.25 13.08
N GLN A 158 50.82 64.34 13.10
CA GLN A 158 49.38 64.29 13.39
C GLN A 158 48.60 63.55 12.30
N ILE A 159 48.94 63.74 11.01
CA ILE A 159 48.35 62.97 9.91
C ILE A 159 48.66 61.48 10.08
N THR A 160 49.92 61.10 10.28
CA THR A 160 50.33 59.71 10.47
C THR A 160 49.61 59.10 11.67
N THR A 161 49.53 59.80 12.80
CA THR A 161 48.82 59.34 14.00
C THR A 161 47.33 59.09 13.73
N ALA A 162 46.67 59.98 12.99
CA ALA A 162 45.27 59.81 12.63
C ALA A 162 45.07 58.65 11.63
N MET A 163 45.96 58.51 10.65
CA MET A 163 45.96 57.40 9.70
C MET A 163 46.17 56.05 10.38
N ASP A 164 47.14 55.93 11.29
CA ASP A 164 47.40 54.71 12.05
C ASP A 164 46.17 54.30 12.88
N LYS A 165 45.48 55.27 13.49
CA LYS A 165 44.22 55.02 14.19
C LYS A 165 43.12 54.52 13.25
N LEU A 166 42.94 55.13 12.07
CA LEU A 166 41.92 54.69 11.10
C LEU A 166 42.19 53.30 10.56
N VAL A 167 43.45 52.99 10.23
CA VAL A 167 43.87 51.64 9.80
C VAL A 167 43.65 50.63 10.92
N LYS A 168 43.98 50.99 12.16
CA LYS A 168 43.75 50.12 13.33
C LYS A 168 42.27 49.83 13.53
N ILE A 169 41.41 50.85 13.52
CA ILE A 169 39.95 50.71 13.64
C ILE A 169 39.41 49.78 12.54
N ASN A 170 39.79 50.01 11.27
CA ASN A 170 39.37 49.15 10.16
C ASN A 170 39.84 47.69 10.34
N THR A 171 41.07 47.50 10.81
CA THR A 171 41.65 46.16 11.03
C THR A 171 40.93 45.42 12.16
N GLU A 172 40.63 46.11 13.27
CA GLU A 172 39.88 45.56 14.40
C GLU A 172 38.44 45.22 14.01
N GLN A 173 37.72 46.15 13.36
CA GLN A 173 36.38 45.90 12.83
C GLN A 173 36.35 44.70 11.88
N THR A 174 37.32 44.59 10.97
CA THR A 174 37.43 43.46 10.04
C THR A 174 37.64 42.15 10.78
N ARG A 175 38.46 42.15 11.83
CA ARG A 175 38.70 40.98 12.67
C ARG A 175 37.42 40.56 13.39
N ASP A 176 36.68 41.51 13.94
CA ASP A 176 35.42 41.25 14.66
C ASP A 176 34.34 40.70 13.73
N ILE A 177 34.19 41.29 12.53
CA ILE A 177 33.27 40.80 11.49
C ILE A 177 33.61 39.36 11.10
N ASN A 178 34.89 39.06 10.85
CA ASN A 178 35.32 37.71 10.50
C ASN A 178 35.12 36.71 11.64
N HIS A 179 35.41 37.09 12.88
CA HIS A 179 35.20 36.24 14.05
C HIS A 179 33.73 35.93 14.26
N ALA A 180 32.86 36.95 14.21
CA ALA A 180 31.41 36.79 14.29
C ALA A 180 30.87 35.90 13.15
N ALA A 181 31.35 36.09 11.92
CA ALA A 181 30.97 35.25 10.79
C ALA A 181 31.41 33.78 10.97
N ALA A 182 32.61 33.54 11.50
CA ALA A 182 33.13 32.20 11.77
C ALA A 182 32.34 31.49 12.89
N GLU A 183 32.02 32.20 13.98
CA GLU A 183 31.20 31.67 15.07
C GLU A 183 29.77 31.36 14.60
N GLN A 184 29.19 32.25 13.80
CA GLN A 184 27.89 32.06 13.20
C GLN A 184 27.88 30.89 12.22
N TYR A 185 28.95 30.69 11.44
CA TYR A 185 29.14 29.50 10.61
C TYR A 185 29.19 28.22 11.45
N SER A 186 30.04 28.18 12.48
CA SER A 186 30.22 27.00 13.32
C SER A 186 28.93 26.60 14.02
N THR A 187 28.22 27.58 14.61
CA THR A 187 26.93 27.37 15.28
C THR A 187 25.92 26.78 14.32
N ALA A 188 25.82 27.35 13.11
CA ALA A 188 24.84 26.88 12.15
C ALA A 188 25.22 25.52 11.54
N PHE A 189 26.49 25.23 11.35
CA PHE A 189 26.97 23.92 10.94
C PHE A 189 26.58 22.85 11.96
N THR A 190 26.82 23.09 13.25
CA THR A 190 26.40 22.19 14.33
C THR A 190 24.88 22.01 14.38
N LEU A 191 24.10 23.09 14.20
CA LEU A 191 22.64 23.02 14.15
C LEU A 191 22.13 22.22 12.94
N VAL A 192 22.72 22.40 11.76
CA VAL A 192 22.37 21.62 10.56
C VAL A 192 22.65 20.13 10.79
N ILE A 193 23.82 19.79 11.35
CA ILE A 193 24.12 18.39 11.70
C ILE A 193 23.13 17.84 12.72
N ALA A 194 22.82 18.59 13.78
CA ALA A 194 21.88 18.16 14.80
C ALA A 194 20.48 17.91 14.21
N LEU A 195 20.00 18.80 13.34
CA LEU A 195 18.73 18.64 12.65
C LEU A 195 18.74 17.48 11.66
N LEU A 196 19.86 17.23 10.94
CA LEU A 196 20.01 16.06 10.06
C LEU A 196 19.92 14.76 10.86
N VAL A 197 20.66 14.65 11.97
CA VAL A 197 20.62 13.48 12.85
C VAL A 197 19.21 13.27 13.40
N ALA A 198 18.55 14.33 13.87
CA ALA A 198 17.17 14.27 14.35
C ALA A 198 16.20 13.83 13.24
N ALA A 199 16.35 14.35 12.02
CA ALA A 199 15.58 13.94 10.84
C ALA A 199 15.73 12.45 10.55
N THR A 200 16.97 11.94 10.57
CA THR A 200 17.27 10.53 10.30
C THR A 200 16.69 9.63 11.37
N VAL A 201 16.86 9.97 12.65
CA VAL A 201 16.29 9.21 13.77
C VAL A 201 14.77 9.18 13.68
N LEU A 202 14.14 10.32 13.40
CA LEU A 202 12.69 10.42 13.25
C LEU A 202 12.18 9.62 12.04
N THR A 203 12.92 9.65 10.93
CA THR A 203 12.62 8.85 9.74
C THR A 203 12.66 7.37 10.06
N PHE A 204 13.70 6.90 10.76
CA PHE A 204 13.83 5.50 11.16
C PHE A 204 12.71 5.09 12.14
N PHE A 205 12.38 5.96 13.09
CA PHE A 205 11.28 5.75 14.03
C PHE A 205 9.92 5.65 13.30
N CYS A 206 9.62 6.59 12.40
CA CYS A 206 8.41 6.54 11.57
C CYS A 206 8.37 5.30 10.69
N ALA A 207 9.50 4.89 10.09
CA ALA A 207 9.60 3.68 9.30
C ALA A 207 9.26 2.43 10.12
N ILE A 208 9.86 2.28 11.32
CA ILE A 208 9.55 1.15 12.23
C ILE A 208 8.06 1.13 12.61
N LEU A 209 7.49 2.29 12.94
CA LEU A 209 6.07 2.39 13.30
C LEU A 209 5.17 2.00 12.14
N LEU A 210 5.44 2.52 10.93
CA LEU A 210 4.66 2.20 9.73
C LEU A 210 4.78 0.72 9.38
N THR A 211 6.01 0.18 9.33
CA THR A 211 6.25 -1.24 9.06
C THR A 211 5.51 -2.13 10.06
N ARG A 212 5.61 -1.87 11.37
CA ARG A 212 4.88 -2.65 12.38
C ARG A 212 3.37 -2.50 12.26
N SER A 213 2.88 -1.34 11.84
CA SER A 213 1.46 -1.06 11.75
C SER A 213 0.79 -1.55 10.46
N ILE A 214 1.57 -1.86 9.42
CA ILE A 214 1.08 -2.29 8.10
C ILE A 214 1.51 -3.73 7.82
N VAL A 215 2.81 -4.02 7.85
CA VAL A 215 3.37 -5.31 7.41
C VAL A 215 2.95 -6.44 8.35
N LYS A 216 2.94 -6.21 9.66
CA LYS A 216 2.55 -7.24 10.63
C LYS A 216 1.08 -7.68 10.46
N PRO A 217 0.07 -6.78 10.45
CA PRO A 217 -1.32 -7.18 10.18
C PRO A 217 -1.52 -7.81 8.80
N MET A 218 -0.77 -7.38 7.78
CA MET A 218 -0.86 -7.98 6.45
C MET A 218 -0.32 -9.42 6.41
N ASN A 219 0.77 -9.70 7.13
CA ASN A 219 1.26 -11.08 7.29
C ASN A 219 0.29 -11.96 8.08
N GLU A 220 -0.39 -11.41 9.09
CA GLU A 220 -1.45 -12.13 9.82
C GLU A 220 -2.62 -12.49 8.89
N VAL A 221 -3.06 -11.56 8.04
CA VAL A 221 -4.10 -11.84 7.02
C VAL A 221 -3.63 -12.91 6.02
N LEU A 222 -2.39 -12.82 5.55
CA LEU A 222 -1.83 -13.79 4.60
C LEU A 222 -1.83 -15.20 5.22
N GLY A 223 -1.37 -15.35 6.46
CA GLY A 223 -1.37 -16.64 7.16
C GLY A 223 -2.78 -17.21 7.34
N VAL A 224 -3.79 -16.36 7.59
CA VAL A 224 -5.20 -16.79 7.63
C VAL A 224 -5.67 -17.30 6.26
N ALA A 225 -5.35 -16.58 5.19
CA ALA A 225 -5.73 -16.99 3.84
C ALA A 225 -5.07 -18.33 3.44
N GLU A 226 -3.80 -18.53 3.80
CA GLU A 226 -3.09 -19.80 3.59
C GLU A 226 -3.75 -20.96 4.35
N GLN A 227 -4.19 -20.75 5.60
CA GLN A 227 -4.92 -21.78 6.37
C GLN A 227 -6.26 -22.15 5.72
N ILE A 228 -7.02 -21.16 5.25
CA ILE A 228 -8.27 -21.40 4.51
C ILE A 228 -8.00 -22.17 3.22
N ALA A 229 -6.96 -21.77 2.46
CA ALA A 229 -6.56 -22.45 1.23
C ALA A 229 -6.11 -23.90 1.47
N ALA A 230 -5.50 -24.19 2.62
CA ALA A 230 -5.16 -25.54 3.06
C ALA A 230 -6.36 -26.35 3.60
N GLY A 231 -7.57 -25.77 3.62
CA GLY A 231 -8.79 -26.42 4.13
C GLY A 231 -8.92 -26.40 5.66
N ASN A 232 -8.04 -25.73 6.38
CA ASN A 232 -8.10 -25.63 7.84
C ASN A 232 -8.97 -24.45 8.27
N LEU A 233 -10.25 -24.72 8.54
CA LEU A 233 -11.21 -23.70 8.98
C LEU A 233 -11.36 -23.64 10.52
N THR A 234 -10.48 -24.27 11.29
CA THR A 234 -10.66 -24.39 12.75
C THR A 234 -10.20 -23.14 13.53
N HIS A 235 -9.25 -22.38 12.99
CA HIS A 235 -8.67 -21.22 13.67
C HIS A 235 -9.64 -20.04 13.74
N SER A 236 -9.72 -19.37 14.89
CA SER A 236 -10.53 -18.16 15.05
C SER A 236 -9.79 -16.95 14.49
N ILE A 237 -10.42 -16.26 13.53
CA ILE A 237 -9.95 -14.97 13.02
C ILE A 237 -10.51 -13.88 13.94
N ARG A 238 -9.64 -13.11 14.59
CA ARG A 238 -10.00 -11.98 15.46
C ARG A 238 -9.56 -10.68 14.81
N PRO A 239 -10.46 -9.95 14.13
CA PRO A 239 -10.13 -8.66 13.55
C PRO A 239 -9.75 -7.67 14.65
N GLU A 240 -8.63 -6.97 14.47
CA GLU A 240 -8.20 -5.90 15.38
C GLU A 240 -8.03 -4.58 14.63
N GLY A 241 -8.44 -3.47 15.25
CA GLY A 241 -8.34 -2.13 14.65
C GLY A 241 -9.52 -1.77 13.73
N SER A 242 -9.37 -0.67 12.99
CA SER A 242 -10.40 -0.14 12.10
C SER A 242 -9.87 0.30 10.73
N ASP A 243 -8.63 -0.09 10.41
CA ASP A 243 -7.99 0.18 9.13
C ASP A 243 -8.33 -0.87 8.06
N GLU A 244 -7.77 -0.72 6.86
CA GLU A 244 -8.01 -1.62 5.73
C GLU A 244 -7.61 -3.07 6.03
N ALA A 245 -6.56 -3.28 6.83
CA ALA A 245 -6.15 -4.62 7.26
C ALA A 245 -7.20 -5.25 8.18
N ALA A 246 -7.76 -4.50 9.14
CA ALA A 246 -8.85 -4.96 10.00
C ALA A 246 -10.11 -5.34 9.20
N ARG A 247 -10.48 -4.51 8.21
CA ARG A 247 -11.62 -4.78 7.31
C ARG A 247 -11.39 -6.04 6.48
N LEU A 248 -10.16 -6.28 6.03
CA LEU A 248 -9.81 -7.49 5.31
C LEU A 248 -9.86 -8.73 6.22
N GLN A 249 -9.37 -8.64 7.47
CA GLN A 249 -9.53 -9.70 8.48
C GLN A 249 -11.01 -10.02 8.71
N GLN A 250 -11.88 -9.01 8.80
CA GLN A 250 -13.32 -9.20 8.98
C GLN A 250 -13.97 -9.88 7.77
N ALA A 251 -13.57 -9.54 6.55
CA ALA A 251 -14.04 -10.21 5.34
C ALA A 251 -13.59 -11.68 5.28
N MET A 252 -12.34 -11.98 5.67
CA MET A 252 -11.83 -13.35 5.76
C MET A 252 -12.57 -14.17 6.83
N ALA A 253 -12.89 -13.57 7.99
CA ALA A 253 -13.69 -14.21 9.03
C ALA A 253 -15.07 -14.64 8.52
N LYS A 254 -15.76 -13.74 7.80
CA LYS A 254 -17.05 -14.04 7.19
C LYS A 254 -16.96 -15.14 6.12
N MET A 255 -15.90 -15.12 5.31
CA MET A 255 -15.65 -16.17 4.32
C MET A 255 -15.43 -17.54 4.97
N GLN A 256 -14.64 -17.58 6.05
CA GLN A 256 -14.39 -18.80 6.81
C GLN A 256 -15.69 -19.36 7.41
N GLU A 257 -16.54 -18.51 7.99
CA GLU A 257 -17.85 -18.91 8.54
C GLU A 257 -18.74 -19.51 7.46
N GLN A 258 -18.87 -18.84 6.31
CA GLN A 258 -19.67 -19.35 5.18
C GLN A 258 -19.15 -20.69 4.64
N LEU A 259 -17.82 -20.88 4.58
CA LEU A 259 -17.23 -22.16 4.18
C LEU A 259 -17.52 -23.27 5.19
N ARG A 260 -17.49 -22.98 6.50
CA ARG A 260 -17.84 -23.94 7.56
C ARG A 260 -19.30 -24.36 7.47
N ASP A 261 -20.20 -23.40 7.32
CA ASP A 261 -21.64 -23.66 7.18
C ASP A 261 -21.92 -24.53 5.94
N THR A 262 -21.28 -24.21 4.81
CA THR A 262 -21.42 -24.99 3.58
C THR A 262 -20.93 -26.44 3.76
N LEU A 263 -19.77 -26.63 4.40
CA LEU A 263 -19.25 -27.98 4.68
C LEU A 263 -20.14 -28.75 5.67
N GLN A 264 -20.72 -28.07 6.66
CA GLN A 264 -21.64 -28.69 7.61
C GLN A 264 -22.94 -29.13 6.92
N GLN A 265 -23.48 -28.33 6.00
CA GLN A 265 -24.63 -28.71 5.17
C GLN A 265 -24.30 -29.91 4.26
N ILE A 266 -23.14 -29.90 3.60
CA ILE A 266 -22.69 -31.04 2.78
C ILE A 266 -22.56 -32.31 3.62
N SER A 267 -21.95 -32.21 4.81
CA SER A 267 -21.83 -33.35 5.73
C SER A 267 -23.20 -33.88 6.17
N GLY A 268 -24.14 -33.00 6.50
CA GLY A 268 -25.50 -33.39 6.88
C GLY A 268 -26.23 -34.11 5.73
N SER A 269 -26.15 -33.57 4.51
CA SER A 269 -26.72 -34.20 3.31
C SER A 269 -26.06 -35.56 3.01
N ALA A 270 -24.74 -35.68 3.20
CA ALA A 270 -24.03 -36.95 3.03
C ALA A 270 -24.47 -38.00 4.06
N THR A 271 -24.70 -37.62 5.32
CA THR A 271 -25.25 -38.52 6.35
C THR A 271 -26.66 -38.97 5.99
N GLN A 272 -27.53 -38.05 5.56
CA GLN A 272 -28.89 -38.40 5.11
C GLN A 272 -28.87 -39.35 3.91
N LEU A 273 -27.98 -39.11 2.95
CA LEU A 273 -27.80 -39.98 1.80
C LEU A 273 -27.32 -41.38 2.21
N ALA A 274 -26.38 -41.46 3.17
CA ALA A 274 -25.91 -42.74 3.70
C ALA A 274 -27.05 -43.52 4.38
N SER A 275 -27.85 -42.87 5.21
CA SER A 275 -29.02 -43.50 5.84
C SER A 275 -30.07 -43.95 4.82
N ALA A 276 -30.36 -43.14 3.80
CA ALA A 276 -31.28 -43.53 2.73
C ALA A 276 -30.75 -44.73 1.92
N ALA A 277 -29.43 -44.83 1.73
CA ALA A 277 -28.81 -45.98 1.07
C ALA A 277 -28.92 -47.26 1.93
N GLU A 278 -28.77 -47.16 3.25
CA GLU A 278 -28.98 -48.29 4.17
C GLU A 278 -30.45 -48.76 4.16
N GLU A 279 -31.41 -47.83 4.18
CA GLU A 279 -32.84 -48.13 4.09
C GLU A 279 -33.19 -48.80 2.75
N LEU A 280 -32.67 -48.27 1.63
CA LEU A 280 -32.82 -48.90 0.32
C LEU A 280 -32.24 -50.31 0.27
N ASN A 281 -31.08 -50.54 0.90
CA ASN A 281 -30.50 -51.88 0.96
C ASN A 281 -31.40 -52.84 1.74
N SER A 282 -31.97 -52.41 2.87
CA SER A 282 -32.92 -53.21 3.66
C SER A 282 -34.19 -53.53 2.86
N VAL A 283 -34.78 -52.54 2.18
CA VAL A 283 -35.99 -52.73 1.33
C VAL A 283 -35.68 -53.68 0.17
N THR A 284 -34.48 -53.59 -0.40
CA THR A 284 -34.04 -54.47 -1.49
C THR A 284 -33.89 -55.92 -1.00
N GLU A 285 -33.32 -56.14 0.18
CA GLU A 285 -33.25 -57.48 0.79
C GLU A 285 -34.63 -58.06 1.10
N GLU A 286 -35.54 -57.27 1.66
CA GLU A 286 -36.91 -57.69 1.92
C GLU A 286 -37.64 -58.05 0.63
N SER A 287 -37.50 -57.22 -0.41
CA SER A 287 -38.06 -57.48 -1.73
C SER A 287 -37.52 -58.76 -2.35
N ALA A 288 -36.21 -59.02 -2.21
CA ALA A 288 -35.60 -60.27 -2.68
C ALA A 288 -36.18 -61.50 -1.95
N ARG A 289 -36.40 -61.42 -0.64
CA ARG A 289 -37.07 -62.48 0.12
C ARG A 289 -38.53 -62.66 -0.32
N GLY A 290 -39.26 -61.56 -0.52
CA GLY A 290 -40.63 -61.58 -1.01
C GLY A 290 -40.75 -62.22 -2.40
N LEU A 291 -39.82 -61.90 -3.32
CA LEU A 291 -39.73 -62.53 -4.63
C LEU A 291 -39.45 -64.04 -4.53
N GLN A 292 -38.59 -64.47 -3.61
CA GLN A 292 -38.34 -65.89 -3.39
C GLN A 292 -39.60 -66.62 -2.89
N GLN A 293 -40.34 -66.02 -1.95
CA GLN A 293 -41.61 -66.58 -1.47
C GLN A 293 -42.63 -66.65 -2.61
N GLN A 294 -42.79 -65.57 -3.37
CA GLN A 294 -43.70 -65.53 -4.52
C GLN A 294 -43.33 -66.58 -5.57
N ASN A 295 -42.04 -66.81 -5.81
CA ASN A 295 -41.57 -67.86 -6.71
C ASN A 295 -42.01 -69.24 -6.21
N ASN A 296 -41.85 -69.54 -4.92
CA ASN A 296 -42.32 -70.79 -4.33
C ASN A 296 -43.84 -70.96 -4.44
N GLU A 297 -44.62 -69.89 -4.21
CA GLU A 297 -46.08 -69.90 -4.38
C GLU A 297 -46.48 -70.16 -5.84
N ILE A 298 -45.75 -69.59 -6.81
CA ILE A 298 -45.94 -69.86 -8.24
C ILE A 298 -45.61 -71.32 -8.57
N GLU A 299 -44.55 -71.90 -8.02
CA GLU A 299 -44.24 -73.33 -8.21
C GLU A 299 -45.35 -74.23 -7.65
N GLN A 300 -45.90 -73.89 -6.48
CA GLN A 300 -47.04 -74.59 -5.91
C GLN A 300 -48.30 -74.44 -6.76
N ALA A 301 -48.58 -73.23 -7.26
CA ALA A 301 -49.70 -73.00 -8.16
C ALA A 301 -49.53 -73.78 -9.48
N ALA A 302 -48.33 -73.84 -10.05
CA ALA A 302 -48.04 -74.64 -11.23
C ALA A 302 -48.23 -76.14 -10.97
N THR A 303 -47.84 -76.62 -9.78
CA THR A 303 -48.09 -78.00 -9.35
C THR A 303 -49.59 -78.27 -9.23
N ALA A 304 -50.34 -77.38 -8.57
CA ALA A 304 -51.79 -77.49 -8.44
C ALA A 304 -52.51 -77.45 -9.81
N VAL A 305 -52.06 -76.61 -10.75
CA VAL A 305 -52.57 -76.58 -12.12
C VAL A 305 -52.27 -77.90 -12.85
N THR A 306 -51.11 -78.50 -12.61
CA THR A 306 -50.75 -79.81 -13.19
C THR A 306 -51.64 -80.93 -12.63
N GLU A 307 -51.86 -80.96 -11.32
CA GLU A 307 -52.78 -81.90 -10.67
C GLU A 307 -54.23 -81.69 -11.13
N MET A 308 -54.70 -80.43 -11.19
CA MET A 308 -56.03 -80.08 -11.71
C MET A 308 -56.21 -80.54 -13.15
N THR A 309 -55.20 -80.35 -14.01
CA THR A 309 -55.25 -80.79 -15.41
C THR A 309 -55.40 -82.32 -15.48
N SER A 310 -54.66 -83.04 -14.64
CA SER A 310 -54.77 -84.51 -14.54
C SER A 310 -56.15 -84.96 -14.05
N ALA A 311 -56.72 -84.27 -13.06
CA ALA A 311 -58.08 -84.54 -12.57
C ALA A 311 -59.15 -84.23 -13.63
N VAL A 312 -59.00 -83.14 -14.39
CA VAL A 312 -59.90 -82.80 -15.51
C VAL A 312 -59.83 -83.86 -16.61
N GLU A 313 -58.64 -84.34 -16.96
CA GLU A 313 -58.48 -85.46 -17.90
C GLU A 313 -59.13 -86.74 -17.38
N GLU A 314 -59.01 -87.03 -16.08
CA GLU A 314 -59.67 -88.19 -15.46
C GLU A 314 -61.19 -88.07 -15.50
N VAL A 315 -61.74 -86.90 -15.16
CA VAL A 315 -63.18 -86.62 -15.27
C VAL A 315 -63.65 -86.74 -16.73
N ALA A 316 -62.87 -86.24 -17.69
CA ALA A 316 -63.20 -86.38 -19.12
C ALA A 316 -63.20 -87.86 -19.54
N ARG A 317 -62.21 -88.66 -19.13
CA ARG A 317 -62.18 -90.12 -19.36
C ARG A 317 -63.39 -90.82 -18.74
N ASN A 318 -63.73 -90.48 -17.49
CA ASN A 318 -64.90 -91.03 -16.81
C ASN A 318 -66.22 -90.65 -17.49
N ALA A 319 -66.34 -89.41 -17.99
CA ALA A 319 -67.51 -88.95 -18.73
C ALA A 319 -67.68 -89.70 -20.06
N VAL A 320 -66.58 -89.92 -20.81
CA VAL A 320 -66.58 -90.74 -22.02
C VAL A 320 -67.00 -92.17 -21.71
N SER A 321 -66.37 -92.81 -20.72
CA SER A 321 -66.70 -94.18 -20.31
C SER A 321 -68.15 -94.32 -19.84
N THR A 322 -68.66 -93.34 -19.09
CA THR A 322 -70.07 -93.31 -18.64
C THR A 322 -71.03 -93.13 -19.83
N SER A 323 -70.67 -92.31 -20.81
CA SER A 323 -71.43 -92.12 -22.04
C SER A 323 -71.51 -93.41 -22.86
N GLU A 324 -70.40 -94.14 -22.99
CA GLU A 324 -70.35 -95.45 -23.66
C GLU A 324 -71.21 -96.48 -22.92
N ALA A 325 -71.07 -96.59 -21.59
CA ALA A 325 -71.88 -97.48 -20.77
C ALA A 325 -73.39 -97.16 -20.85
N SER A 326 -73.74 -95.88 -20.90
CA SER A 326 -75.14 -95.44 -21.06
C SER A 326 -75.69 -95.79 -22.44
N ALA A 327 -74.87 -95.66 -23.50
CA ALA A 327 -75.26 -96.09 -24.85
C ALA A 327 -75.47 -97.61 -24.92
N GLU A 328 -74.64 -98.40 -24.24
CA GLU A 328 -74.78 -99.86 -24.15
C GLU A 328 -76.04 -100.26 -23.37
N ALA A 329 -76.29 -99.62 -22.22
CA ALA A 329 -77.50 -99.84 -21.44
C ALA A 329 -78.77 -99.49 -22.24
N THR A 330 -78.73 -98.43 -23.04
CA THR A 330 -79.83 -98.05 -23.95
C THR A 330 -80.05 -99.13 -25.01
N ARG A 331 -78.97 -99.71 -25.56
CA ARG A 331 -79.06 -100.80 -26.52
C ARG A 331 -79.69 -102.05 -25.89
N SER A 332 -79.21 -102.46 -24.71
CA SER A 332 -79.78 -103.58 -23.95
C SER A 332 -81.26 -103.37 -23.58
N ALA A 333 -81.65 -102.14 -23.20
CA ALA A 333 -83.05 -101.81 -22.94
C ALA A 333 -83.92 -101.88 -24.20
N THR A 334 -83.35 -101.55 -25.37
CA THR A 334 -84.02 -101.67 -26.67
C THR A 334 -84.23 -103.14 -27.04
N ASP A 335 -83.19 -103.97 -26.90
CA ASP A 335 -83.28 -105.42 -27.13
C ASP A 335 -84.30 -106.07 -26.17
N GLY A 336 -84.29 -105.66 -24.90
CA GLY A 336 -85.26 -106.10 -23.90
C GLY A 336 -86.70 -105.70 -24.23
N ARG A 337 -86.90 -104.47 -24.74
CA ARG A 337 -88.21 -104.01 -25.22
C ARG A 337 -88.70 -104.86 -26.39
N ASP A 338 -87.82 -105.17 -27.33
CA ASP A 338 -88.18 -105.97 -28.51
C ASP A 338 -88.53 -107.42 -28.11
N LEU A 339 -87.81 -108.00 -27.15
CA LEU A 339 -88.15 -109.30 -26.56
C LEU A 339 -89.52 -109.29 -25.85
N VAL A 340 -89.84 -108.22 -25.11
CA VAL A 340 -91.17 -108.07 -24.48
C VAL A 340 -92.27 -107.98 -25.53
N LEU A 341 -92.06 -107.26 -26.64
CA LEU A 341 -93.02 -107.19 -27.75
C LEU A 341 -93.24 -108.57 -28.39
N GLU A 342 -92.18 -109.35 -28.58
CA GLU A 342 -92.28 -110.74 -29.07
C GLU A 342 -93.08 -111.62 -28.09
N THR A 343 -92.86 -111.44 -26.78
CA THR A 343 -93.58 -112.16 -25.73
C THR A 343 -95.06 -111.81 -25.71
N VAL A 344 -95.42 -110.53 -25.89
CA VAL A 344 -96.82 -110.09 -26.02
C VAL A 344 -97.48 -110.74 -27.24
N SER A 345 -96.79 -110.77 -28.38
CA SER A 345 -97.30 -111.44 -29.59
C SER A 345 -97.46 -112.96 -29.41
N ALA A 346 -96.60 -113.60 -28.62
CA ALA A 346 -96.76 -115.01 -28.25
C ALA A 346 -97.97 -115.22 -27.31
N ILE A 347 -98.21 -114.31 -26.36
CA ILE A 347 -99.39 -114.35 -25.47
C ILE A 347 -100.69 -114.13 -26.25
N GLU A 348 -100.73 -113.24 -27.25
CA GLU A 348 -101.90 -113.06 -28.11
C GLU A 348 -102.22 -114.32 -28.92
N ARG A 349 -101.19 -114.98 -29.48
CA ARG A 349 -101.36 -116.28 -30.15
C ARG A 349 -101.88 -117.34 -29.20
N MET A 350 -101.31 -117.43 -28.00
CA MET A 350 -101.75 -118.37 -26.98
C MET A 350 -103.20 -118.09 -26.53
N SER A 351 -103.59 -116.83 -26.39
CA SER A 351 -104.97 -116.44 -26.07
C SER A 351 -105.96 -116.88 -27.16
N ASN A 352 -105.58 -116.77 -28.44
CA ASN A 352 -106.37 -117.25 -29.56
C ASN A 352 -106.48 -118.79 -29.60
N ASP A 353 -105.40 -119.51 -29.27
CA ASP A 353 -105.41 -120.97 -29.19
C ASP A 353 -106.29 -121.47 -28.03
N VAL A 354 -106.23 -120.81 -26.86
CA VAL A 354 -107.10 -121.12 -25.70
C VAL A 354 -108.57 -120.86 -26.05
N GLN A 355 -108.88 -119.78 -26.75
CA GLN A 355 -110.24 -119.50 -27.23
C GLN A 355 -110.74 -120.57 -28.20
N SER A 356 -109.90 -120.99 -29.16
CA SER A 356 -110.23 -122.08 -30.10
C SER A 356 -110.43 -123.43 -29.38
N THR A 357 -109.62 -123.69 -28.35
CA THR A 357 -109.75 -124.90 -27.52
C THR A 357 -111.05 -124.88 -26.70
N SER A 358 -111.44 -123.71 -26.19
CA SER A 358 -112.71 -123.54 -25.46
C SER A 358 -113.94 -123.80 -26.36
N VAL A 359 -113.87 -123.45 -27.65
CA VAL A 359 -114.92 -123.79 -28.63
C VAL A 359 -114.94 -125.29 -28.92
N LEU A 360 -113.77 -125.92 -29.04
CA LEU A 360 -113.67 -127.37 -29.30
C LEU A 360 -114.21 -128.21 -28.13
N VAL A 361 -113.94 -127.81 -26.88
CA VAL A 361 -114.47 -128.47 -25.67
C VAL A 361 -115.99 -128.27 -25.55
N GLY A 362 -116.51 -127.10 -25.93
CA GLY A 362 -117.96 -126.86 -26.01
C GLY A 362 -118.66 -127.81 -26.97
N ASN A 363 -118.10 -128.00 -28.17
CA ASN A 363 -118.67 -128.91 -29.18
C ASN A 363 -118.59 -130.40 -28.77
N LEU A 364 -117.57 -130.79 -27.99
CA LEU A 364 -117.42 -132.18 -27.52
C LEU A 364 -118.43 -132.53 -26.41
N ALA A 365 -118.87 -131.55 -25.62
CA ALA A 365 -119.87 -131.74 -24.58
C ALA A 365 -121.28 -132.00 -25.16
N GLU A 366 -121.59 -131.38 -26.31
CA GLU A 366 -122.90 -131.48 -26.97
C GLU A 366 -123.09 -132.79 -27.74
N GLN A 367 -122.01 -133.38 -28.28
CA GLN A 367 -122.04 -134.69 -28.94
C GLN A 367 -122.16 -135.91 -28.00
N SER A 368 -122.05 -135.73 -26.67
CA SER A 368 -122.21 -136.83 -25.69
C SER A 368 -123.64 -137.00 -25.17
N ARG A 369 -124.57 -136.17 -25.65
CA ARG A 369 -126.02 -136.25 -25.37
C ARG A 369 -126.80 -136.20 -26.69
N ASP A 370 -126.70 -137.28 -27.47
CA ASP A 370 -127.79 -137.89 -28.25
C ASP A 370 -127.33 -139.16 -28.99
#